data_AF-A0A355M6C5-F1
#
_entry.id   AF-A0A355M6C5-F1
#
_cell.length_a   1.000
_cell.length_b   1.000
_cell.length_c   1.000
_cell.angle_alpha   90.00
_cell.angle_beta   90.00
_cell.angle_gamma   90.00
#
_symmetry.space_group_name_H-M   'P 1'
#
loop_
_entity.id
_entity.type
_entity.pdbx_description
1 polymer ?
#
loop_
_entity_poly.entity_id
_entity_poly.type
_entity_poly.pdbx_seq_one_letter_code
_entity_poly.pdbx_strand_id
1 'polypeptide(L)'
;MPNSKSNTVPTAARIEPVDKLTSSIESLSEENLSLLCELDRKGFLIGKDEILDSYKKRLNNILNDAAELKNNLALNADFNILGRINISESDRISEKLSIKAKSIVNATYAFEPFMADAFYAKKGLGFFIGGCAITFDSGLSVILLRNSFRNKARWLFYSAKELVAHELCHSVRAPLNDNPIEEFFAYSVSPSPLRRYLGNCFRTGYDALLLLAPIFLLMVITFLKVFLVSSLDTLFFWILIFIYPSFLLIRNHFTFSTFRKAKKILEKFIPYKRSACPILFRCSYDEISAISKLRNIKEFNSFIKDKSETLLRWRVIKARFLQKLI
;
A
#
# COMPACT_ATOMS: atom_id res chain seq x y z
N MET A 1 -16.14 -50.34 6.43
CA MET A 1 -16.09 -49.17 7.34
C MET A 1 -14.81 -49.25 8.15
N PRO A 2 -14.13 -48.14 8.53
CA PRO A 2 -14.45 -46.72 8.36
C PRO A 2 -13.42 -45.98 7.44
N ASN A 3 -13.86 -45.14 6.50
CA ASN A 3 -14.18 -43.71 6.66
C ASN A 3 -12.94 -42.79 6.76
N SER A 4 -12.39 -42.33 5.62
CA SER A 4 -11.62 -41.10 5.56
C SER A 4 -12.18 -40.18 4.48
N LYS A 5 -12.68 -39.05 4.97
CA LYS A 5 -13.52 -38.08 4.29
C LYS A 5 -12.78 -37.43 3.14
N SER A 6 -13.47 -37.33 2.01
CA SER A 6 -13.14 -36.40 0.93
C SER A 6 -13.10 -34.98 1.49
N ASN A 7 -11.91 -34.41 1.64
CA ASN A 7 -11.76 -32.98 1.82
C ASN A 7 -11.97 -32.31 0.46
N THR A 8 -13.24 -32.07 0.15
CA THR A 8 -13.63 -31.08 -0.84
C THR A 8 -13.06 -29.73 -0.40
N VAL A 9 -12.04 -29.28 -1.14
CA VAL A 9 -11.58 -27.88 -1.12
C VAL A 9 -12.81 -27.01 -1.42
N PRO A 10 -13.07 -25.91 -0.70
CA PRO A 10 -14.16 -25.02 -1.06
C PRO A 10 -13.81 -24.34 -2.39
N THR A 11 -14.47 -24.83 -3.43
CA THR A 11 -14.50 -24.27 -4.78
C THR A 11 -15.19 -22.91 -4.76
N ALA A 12 -14.61 -21.94 -5.45
CA ALA A 12 -15.18 -20.63 -5.81
C ALA A 12 -15.60 -19.72 -4.64
N ALA A 13 -14.70 -18.83 -4.24
CA ALA A 13 -15.12 -17.50 -3.81
C ALA A 13 -15.78 -16.84 -5.03
N ARG A 14 -17.12 -16.92 -5.11
CA ARG A 14 -17.93 -16.17 -6.08
C ARG A 14 -17.54 -14.71 -5.94
N ILE A 15 -16.81 -14.19 -6.93
CA ILE A 15 -16.65 -12.75 -7.14
C ILE A 15 -18.06 -12.20 -7.27
N GLU A 16 -18.49 -11.33 -6.34
CA GLU A 16 -19.78 -10.65 -6.51
C GLU A 16 -19.78 -9.92 -7.86
N PRO A 17 -20.87 -10.01 -8.64
CA PRO A 17 -20.96 -9.26 -9.89
C PRO A 17 -20.76 -7.77 -9.61
N VAL A 18 -20.03 -7.07 -10.48
CA VAL A 18 -19.84 -5.61 -10.41
C VAL A 18 -21.19 -4.90 -10.22
N ASP A 19 -22.23 -5.39 -10.90
CA ASP A 19 -23.61 -4.90 -10.83
C ASP A 19 -24.18 -4.89 -9.40
N LYS A 20 -23.88 -5.92 -8.59
CA LYS A 20 -24.33 -6.02 -7.20
C LYS A 20 -23.61 -5.00 -6.31
N LEU A 21 -22.36 -4.68 -6.63
CA LEU A 21 -21.61 -3.67 -5.90
C LEU A 21 -22.10 -2.25 -6.27
N THR A 22 -22.43 -2.01 -7.54
CA THR A 22 -22.99 -0.73 -8.02
C THR A 22 -24.30 -0.39 -7.30
N SER A 23 -25.25 -1.34 -7.24
CA SER A 23 -26.52 -1.13 -6.53
C SER A 23 -26.31 -0.90 -5.01
N SER A 24 -25.28 -1.51 -4.45
CA SER A 24 -24.90 -1.29 -3.05
C SER A 24 -24.34 0.13 -2.85
N ILE A 25 -23.52 0.64 -3.79
CA ILE A 25 -22.94 1.99 -3.69
C ILE A 25 -24.02 3.08 -3.80
N GLU A 26 -25.02 2.89 -4.66
CA GLU A 26 -26.12 3.85 -4.79
C GLU A 26 -26.90 4.01 -3.47
N SER A 27 -27.17 2.88 -2.81
CA SER A 27 -27.88 2.82 -1.52
C SER A 27 -27.03 3.16 -0.28
N LEU A 28 -25.74 3.53 -0.45
CA LEU A 28 -24.89 3.94 0.66
C LEU A 28 -25.46 5.17 1.37
N SER A 29 -25.52 5.12 2.69
CA SER A 29 -25.80 6.27 3.55
C SER A 29 -24.79 6.27 4.69
N GLU A 30 -24.62 7.42 5.36
CA GLU A 30 -23.75 7.48 6.54
C GLU A 30 -24.23 6.60 7.70
N GLU A 31 -25.53 6.31 7.72
CA GLU A 31 -26.19 5.46 8.71
C GLU A 31 -25.95 3.98 8.41
N ASN A 32 -25.71 3.61 7.14
CA ASN A 32 -25.39 2.25 6.73
C ASN A 32 -23.92 1.89 6.99
N LEU A 33 -23.52 1.94 8.26
CA LEU A 33 -22.17 1.61 8.72
C LEU A 33 -21.76 0.17 8.37
N SER A 34 -22.72 -0.76 8.32
CA SER A 34 -22.48 -2.15 7.93
C SER A 34 -21.85 -2.23 6.54
N LEU A 35 -22.48 -1.57 5.56
CA LEU A 35 -22.02 -1.58 4.18
C LEU A 35 -20.69 -0.83 4.02
N LEU A 36 -20.52 0.31 4.69
CA LEU A 36 -19.24 1.03 4.72
C LEU A 36 -18.10 0.16 5.28
N CYS A 37 -18.38 -0.62 6.34
CA CYS A 37 -17.41 -1.57 6.89
C CYS A 37 -17.08 -2.71 5.91
N GLU A 38 -18.04 -3.16 5.11
CA GLU A 38 -17.84 -4.17 4.09
C GLU A 38 -16.97 -3.64 2.93
N LEU A 39 -17.22 -2.42 2.46
CA LEU A 39 -16.40 -1.80 1.42
C LEU A 39 -14.96 -1.61 1.89
N ASP A 40 -14.75 -1.17 3.14
CA ASP A 40 -13.41 -1.08 3.72
C ASP A 40 -12.75 -2.47 3.94
N ARG A 41 -13.53 -3.55 4.13
CA ARG A 41 -13.00 -4.93 4.08
C ARG A 41 -12.55 -5.30 2.67
N LYS A 42 -13.27 -4.85 1.65
CA LYS A 42 -12.97 -5.07 0.23
C LYS A 42 -11.83 -4.21 -0.32
N GLY A 43 -11.20 -3.38 0.52
CA GLY A 43 -10.08 -2.50 0.14
C GLY A 43 -10.53 -1.16 -0.43
N PHE A 44 -11.82 -0.83 -0.38
CA PHE A 44 -12.32 0.51 -0.69
C PHE A 44 -12.19 1.39 0.55
N LEU A 45 -10.97 1.86 0.78
CA LEU A 45 -10.66 2.73 1.91
C LEU A 45 -11.18 4.14 1.63
N ILE A 46 -11.81 4.75 2.64
CA ILE A 46 -12.25 6.15 2.60
C ILE A 46 -11.02 7.05 2.73
N GLY A 47 -10.96 8.14 1.97
CA GLY A 47 -9.84 9.09 2.01
C GLY A 47 -9.67 9.83 3.34
N LYS A 48 -8.62 10.66 3.45
CA LYS A 48 -8.27 11.37 4.69
C LYS A 48 -9.44 12.20 5.23
N ASP A 49 -9.99 13.02 4.34
CA ASP A 49 -11.07 14.01 4.60
C ASP A 49 -12.25 13.81 3.63
N GLU A 50 -12.41 12.58 3.11
CA GLU A 50 -13.40 12.28 2.09
C GLU A 50 -14.81 12.14 2.69
N ILE A 51 -15.74 12.93 2.17
CA ILE A 51 -17.17 12.86 2.52
C ILE A 51 -17.90 11.79 1.70
N LEU A 52 -19.11 11.41 2.13
CA LEU A 52 -19.86 10.32 1.51
C LEU A 52 -20.08 10.51 0.01
N ASP A 53 -20.47 11.70 -0.45
CA ASP A 53 -20.77 11.93 -1.87
C ASP A 53 -19.52 11.81 -2.75
N SER A 54 -18.39 12.36 -2.29
CA SER A 54 -17.10 12.20 -2.96
C SER A 54 -16.67 10.73 -2.98
N TYR A 55 -16.87 10.01 -1.87
CA TYR A 55 -16.59 8.60 -1.76
C TYR A 55 -17.39 7.78 -2.77
N LYS A 56 -18.72 7.97 -2.83
CA LYS A 56 -19.59 7.30 -3.82
C LYS A 56 -19.14 7.57 -5.25
N LYS A 57 -18.87 8.84 -5.57
CA LYS A 57 -18.42 9.24 -6.91
C LYS A 57 -17.12 8.51 -7.28
N ARG A 58 -16.15 8.48 -6.37
CA ARG A 58 -14.89 7.77 -6.59
C ARG A 58 -15.10 6.27 -6.78
N LEU A 59 -15.93 5.63 -5.95
CA LEU A 59 -16.23 4.20 -6.10
C LEU A 59 -16.88 3.88 -7.45
N ASN A 60 -17.85 4.68 -7.88
CA ASN A 60 -18.47 4.51 -9.19
C ASN A 60 -17.45 4.65 -10.33
N ASN A 61 -16.55 5.63 -10.26
CA ASN A 61 -15.48 5.77 -11.24
C ASN A 61 -14.55 4.54 -11.24
N ILE A 62 -14.18 4.01 -10.07
CA ILE A 62 -13.36 2.79 -9.98
C ILE A 62 -14.07 1.59 -10.62
N LEU A 63 -15.38 1.44 -10.37
CA LEU A 63 -16.16 0.35 -10.96
C LEU A 63 -16.28 0.46 -12.47
N ASN A 64 -16.51 1.67 -12.98
CA ASN A 64 -16.59 1.92 -14.42
C ASN A 64 -15.26 1.63 -15.10
N ASP A 65 -14.15 2.14 -14.57
CA ASP A 65 -12.80 1.88 -15.11
C ASP A 65 -12.46 0.38 -15.05
N ALA A 66 -12.86 -0.31 -13.98
CA ALA A 66 -12.63 -1.74 -13.86
C ALA A 66 -13.46 -2.56 -14.85
N ALA A 67 -14.72 -2.17 -15.08
CA ALA A 67 -15.58 -2.79 -16.09
C ALA A 67 -15.04 -2.54 -17.50
N GLU A 68 -14.61 -1.32 -17.81
CA GLU A 68 -13.97 -0.96 -19.07
C GLU A 68 -12.69 -1.78 -19.29
N LEU A 69 -11.80 -1.85 -18.29
CA LEU A 69 -10.58 -2.65 -18.34
C LEU A 69 -10.90 -4.11 -18.64
N LYS A 70 -11.88 -4.70 -17.95
CA LYS A 70 -12.28 -6.09 -18.14
C LYS A 70 -12.87 -6.35 -19.52
N ASN A 71 -13.74 -5.46 -20.00
CA ASN A 71 -14.32 -5.57 -21.33
C ASN A 71 -13.25 -5.45 -22.42
N ASN A 72 -12.32 -4.49 -22.27
CA ASN A 72 -11.22 -4.32 -23.19
C ASN A 72 -10.27 -5.52 -23.21
N LEU A 73 -9.96 -6.14 -22.06
CA LEU A 73 -9.15 -7.35 -21.99
C LEU A 73 -9.84 -8.58 -22.60
N ALA A 74 -11.18 -8.62 -22.57
CA ALA A 74 -11.95 -9.69 -23.21
C ALA A 74 -12.04 -9.54 -24.73
N LEU A 75 -12.10 -8.30 -25.23
CA LEU A 75 -12.24 -7.99 -26.67
C LEU A 75 -10.90 -7.87 -27.39
N ASN A 76 -9.91 -7.25 -26.76
CA ASN A 76 -8.58 -6.99 -27.33
C ASN A 76 -7.53 -7.86 -26.64
N ALA A 77 -6.78 -8.62 -27.45
CA ALA A 77 -5.69 -9.44 -26.93
C ALA A 77 -4.57 -8.60 -26.27
N ASP A 78 -4.46 -7.30 -26.58
CA ASP A 78 -3.50 -6.38 -25.95
C ASP A 78 -4.19 -5.05 -25.62
N PHE A 79 -4.31 -4.73 -24.33
CA PHE A 79 -4.80 -3.44 -23.82
C PHE A 79 -3.63 -2.55 -23.41
N ASN A 80 -3.59 -1.31 -23.90
CA ASN A 80 -2.51 -0.38 -23.61
C ASN A 80 -2.89 0.53 -22.42
N ILE A 81 -2.26 0.30 -21.27
CA ILE A 81 -2.39 1.14 -20.10
C ILE A 81 -1.62 2.44 -20.33
N LEU A 82 -2.34 3.57 -20.33
CA LEU A 82 -1.80 4.94 -20.41
C LEU A 82 -0.86 5.15 -21.61
N GLY A 83 -1.08 4.43 -22.70
CA GLY A 83 -0.28 4.54 -23.92
C GLY A 83 1.16 3.97 -23.82
N ARG A 84 1.54 3.37 -22.69
CA ARG A 84 2.92 2.96 -22.40
C ARG A 84 3.12 1.46 -22.26
N ILE A 85 2.14 0.75 -21.72
CA ILE A 85 2.30 -0.67 -21.32
C ILE A 85 1.14 -1.49 -21.83
N ASN A 86 1.44 -2.45 -22.70
CA ASN A 86 0.47 -3.43 -23.15
C ASN A 86 0.36 -4.57 -22.13
N ILE A 87 -0.86 -4.86 -21.72
CA ILE A 87 -1.23 -6.04 -20.91
C ILE A 87 -2.25 -6.87 -21.68
N SER A 88 -2.21 -8.18 -21.45
CA SER A 88 -3.20 -9.12 -21.98
C SER A 88 -3.73 -10.01 -20.87
N GLU A 89 -4.88 -10.65 -21.10
CA GLU A 89 -5.40 -11.63 -20.15
C GLU A 89 -4.43 -12.81 -19.94
N SER A 90 -3.65 -13.18 -20.96
CA SER A 90 -2.59 -14.19 -20.85
C SER A 90 -1.41 -13.77 -19.95
N ASP A 91 -1.32 -12.47 -19.64
CA ASP A 91 -0.32 -11.93 -18.73
C ASP A 91 -0.81 -11.81 -17.29
N ARG A 92 -2.08 -12.11 -17.02
CA ARG A 92 -2.62 -12.07 -15.66
C ARG A 92 -1.83 -13.00 -14.76
N ILE A 93 -1.54 -12.56 -13.54
CA ILE A 93 -0.89 -13.43 -12.56
C ILE A 93 -1.80 -14.61 -12.22
N SER A 94 -1.19 -15.74 -11.84
CA SER A 94 -1.98 -16.90 -11.39
C SER A 94 -2.86 -16.57 -10.18
N GLU A 95 -4.06 -17.13 -10.13
CA GLU A 95 -4.98 -16.99 -8.99
C GLU A 95 -4.32 -17.39 -7.66
N LYS A 96 -3.52 -18.46 -7.66
CA LYS A 96 -2.74 -18.92 -6.49
C LYS A 96 -1.79 -17.84 -5.95
N LEU A 97 -1.18 -17.04 -6.83
CA LEU A 97 -0.31 -15.94 -6.41
C LEU A 97 -1.15 -14.79 -5.83
N SER A 98 -2.26 -14.46 -6.48
CA SER A 98 -3.21 -13.44 -6.01
C SER A 98 -3.73 -13.76 -4.60
N ILE A 99 -4.24 -14.97 -4.38
CA ILE A 99 -4.74 -15.44 -3.07
C ILE A 99 -3.65 -15.32 -1.99
N LYS A 100 -2.41 -15.73 -2.29
CA LYS A 100 -1.29 -15.62 -1.33
C LYS A 100 -0.99 -14.17 -0.98
N ALA A 101 -0.97 -13.26 -1.94
CA ALA A 101 -0.73 -11.85 -1.70
C ALA A 101 -1.87 -11.23 -0.86
N LYS A 102 -3.13 -11.50 -1.22
CA LYS A 102 -4.32 -11.08 -0.47
C LYS A 102 -4.31 -11.61 0.98
N SER A 103 -3.88 -12.86 1.19
CA SER A 103 -3.78 -13.42 2.56
C SER A 103 -2.77 -12.68 3.43
N ILE A 104 -1.68 -12.17 2.86
CA ILE A 104 -0.64 -11.45 3.60
C ILE A 104 -1.19 -10.10 4.08
N VAL A 105 -1.82 -9.33 3.18
CA VAL A 105 -2.39 -8.03 3.53
C VAL A 105 -3.59 -8.17 4.47
N ASN A 106 -4.41 -9.21 4.29
CA ASN A 106 -5.53 -9.49 5.20
C ASN A 106 -5.04 -9.81 6.61
N ALA A 107 -4.04 -10.69 6.75
CA ALA A 107 -3.46 -11.03 8.05
C ALA A 107 -2.83 -9.80 8.76
N THR A 108 -2.30 -8.85 7.99
CA THR A 108 -1.59 -7.68 8.54
C THR A 108 -2.52 -6.50 8.84
N TYR A 109 -3.49 -6.24 7.95
CA TYR A 109 -4.27 -5.01 7.90
C TYR A 109 -5.79 -5.22 7.79
N ALA A 110 -6.23 -6.47 7.81
CA ALA A 110 -7.64 -6.86 7.80
C ALA A 110 -8.44 -6.31 6.60
N PHE A 111 -7.88 -6.40 5.39
CA PHE A 111 -8.61 -6.15 4.15
C PHE A 111 -8.28 -7.22 3.10
N GLU A 112 -9.21 -7.43 2.17
CA GLU A 112 -9.11 -8.35 1.06
C GLU A 112 -9.54 -7.60 -0.22
N PRO A 113 -8.58 -7.10 -1.02
CA PRO A 113 -8.87 -6.25 -2.17
C PRO A 113 -9.78 -6.93 -3.18
N PHE A 114 -10.87 -6.24 -3.54
CA PHE A 114 -11.82 -6.72 -4.54
C PHE A 114 -11.28 -6.56 -5.97
N MET A 115 -10.69 -5.41 -6.34
CA MET A 115 -10.41 -5.05 -7.75
C MET A 115 -8.96 -4.77 -8.14
N ALA A 116 -7.99 -5.23 -7.34
CA ALA A 116 -6.59 -5.06 -7.73
C ALA A 116 -6.16 -6.22 -8.65
N ASP A 117 -6.20 -5.96 -9.95
CA ASP A 117 -5.70 -6.85 -10.96
C ASP A 117 -4.19 -6.71 -11.11
N ALA A 118 -3.52 -7.84 -11.34
CA ALA A 118 -2.07 -7.89 -11.46
C ALA A 118 -1.65 -8.66 -12.71
N PHE A 119 -0.70 -8.10 -13.45
CA PHE A 119 -0.23 -8.64 -14.73
C PHE A 119 1.30 -8.66 -14.78
N TYR A 120 1.86 -9.57 -15.58
CA TYR A 120 3.28 -9.56 -15.92
C TYR A 120 3.51 -8.58 -17.09
N ALA A 121 4.33 -7.56 -16.88
CA ALA A 121 4.64 -6.58 -17.92
C ALA A 121 5.43 -7.21 -19.07
N LYS A 122 4.95 -7.07 -20.32
CA LYS A 122 5.63 -7.57 -21.54
C LYS A 122 6.93 -6.81 -21.83
N LYS A 123 6.90 -5.47 -21.74
CA LYS A 123 8.09 -4.61 -21.85
C LYS A 123 8.71 -4.41 -20.48
N GLY A 124 10.05 -4.44 -20.45
CA GLY A 124 10.82 -4.47 -19.22
C GLY A 124 10.56 -3.25 -18.35
N LEU A 125 10.08 -3.50 -17.13
CA LEU A 125 10.27 -2.57 -16.02
C LEU A 125 11.78 -2.30 -15.87
N GLY A 126 12.14 -1.09 -15.42
CA GLY A 126 13.53 -0.68 -15.22
C GLY A 126 14.36 -1.74 -14.50
N PHE A 127 15.69 -1.75 -14.70
CA PHE A 127 16.54 -2.85 -14.26
C PHE A 127 16.41 -3.18 -12.76
N PHE A 128 16.11 -2.19 -11.91
CA PHE A 128 15.93 -2.35 -10.46
C PHE A 128 14.47 -2.43 -10.00
N ILE A 129 13.51 -2.43 -10.92
CA ILE A 129 12.08 -2.42 -10.64
C ILE A 129 11.53 -3.85 -10.77
N GLY A 130 11.11 -4.42 -9.64
CA GLY A 130 10.49 -5.75 -9.56
C GLY A 130 8.99 -5.74 -9.86
N GLY A 131 8.32 -4.63 -9.53
CA GLY A 131 6.91 -4.39 -9.77
C GLY A 131 6.58 -2.92 -9.54
N CYS A 132 5.37 -2.51 -9.93
CA CYS A 132 4.81 -1.19 -9.66
C CYS A 132 3.28 -1.24 -9.78
N ALA A 133 2.57 -0.41 -9.02
CA ALA A 133 1.18 -0.08 -9.28
C ALA A 133 1.06 1.11 -10.23
N ILE A 134 0.14 1.02 -11.19
CA ILE A 134 -0.33 2.16 -11.98
C ILE A 134 -1.74 2.48 -11.49
N THR A 135 -1.91 3.68 -10.95
CA THR A 135 -3.20 4.17 -10.48
C THR A 135 -3.80 5.11 -11.52
N PHE A 136 -5.03 4.81 -11.97
CA PHE A 136 -5.84 5.69 -12.81
C PHE A 136 -6.37 6.87 -12.00
N ASP A 137 -6.83 7.93 -12.67
CA ASP A 137 -7.37 9.12 -12.00
C ASP A 137 -8.61 8.80 -11.14
N SER A 138 -9.35 7.73 -11.47
CA SER A 138 -10.44 7.21 -10.65
C SER A 138 -10.00 6.64 -9.29
N GLY A 139 -8.72 6.26 -9.16
CA GLY A 139 -8.18 5.51 -8.04
C GLY A 139 -8.12 3.99 -8.27
N LEU A 140 -8.60 3.47 -9.41
CA LEU A 140 -8.34 2.08 -9.78
C LEU A 140 -6.83 1.87 -9.92
N SER A 141 -6.30 0.77 -9.40
CA SER A 141 -4.87 0.46 -9.52
C SER A 141 -4.66 -0.88 -10.20
N VAL A 142 -3.79 -0.90 -11.21
CA VAL A 142 -3.32 -2.11 -11.88
C VAL A 142 -1.89 -2.38 -11.50
N ILE A 143 -1.62 -3.57 -10.99
CA ILE A 143 -0.30 -3.99 -10.54
C ILE A 143 0.44 -4.63 -11.70
N LEU A 144 1.66 -4.18 -11.94
CA LEU A 144 2.55 -4.74 -12.93
C LEU A 144 3.73 -5.41 -12.25
N LEU A 145 4.00 -6.66 -12.63
CA LEU A 145 5.16 -7.42 -12.18
C LEU A 145 6.15 -7.62 -13.32
N ARG A 146 7.43 -7.73 -12.97
CA ARG A 146 8.47 -8.10 -13.93
C ARG A 146 8.20 -9.48 -14.54
N ASN A 147 8.34 -9.61 -15.87
CA ASN A 147 8.08 -10.85 -16.60
C ASN A 147 8.87 -12.07 -16.08
N SER A 148 10.07 -11.86 -15.51
CA SER A 148 10.89 -12.94 -14.94
C SER A 148 10.18 -13.73 -13.84
N PHE A 149 9.19 -13.14 -13.16
CA PHE A 149 8.41 -13.81 -12.12
C PHE A 149 7.45 -14.88 -12.63
N ARG A 150 7.27 -15.03 -13.95
CA ARG A 150 6.54 -16.17 -14.52
C ARG A 150 7.24 -17.49 -14.23
N ASN A 151 8.55 -17.50 -14.44
CA ASN A 151 9.36 -18.71 -14.39
C ASN A 151 10.18 -18.81 -13.10
N LYS A 152 10.29 -17.72 -12.34
CA LYS A 152 11.10 -17.64 -11.12
C LYS A 152 10.25 -17.18 -9.95
N ALA A 153 10.34 -17.90 -8.83
CA ALA A 153 9.68 -17.49 -7.59
C ALA A 153 10.27 -16.19 -7.00
N ARG A 154 11.53 -15.88 -7.35
CA ARG A 154 12.27 -14.71 -6.86
C ARG A 154 13.03 -14.01 -7.98
N TRP A 155 13.18 -12.71 -7.82
CA TRP A 155 14.08 -11.88 -8.62
C TRP A 155 14.85 -10.97 -7.67
N LEU A 156 16.18 -11.06 -7.70
CA LEU A 156 17.05 -10.55 -6.64
C LEU A 156 16.57 -11.05 -5.26
N PHE A 157 16.29 -10.13 -4.34
CA PHE A 157 15.83 -10.44 -2.97
C PHE A 157 14.31 -10.35 -2.81
N TYR A 158 13.57 -10.16 -3.91
CA TYR A 158 12.12 -9.99 -3.94
C TYR A 158 11.43 -11.27 -4.36
N SER A 159 10.27 -11.56 -3.75
CA SER A 159 9.35 -12.60 -4.21
C SER A 159 8.12 -11.97 -4.85
N ALA A 160 7.55 -12.63 -5.86
CA ALA A 160 6.36 -12.10 -6.55
C ALA A 160 5.21 -11.82 -5.58
N LYS A 161 4.98 -12.71 -4.60
CA LYS A 161 3.89 -12.57 -3.61
C LYS A 161 4.09 -11.35 -2.70
N GLU A 162 5.33 -11.04 -2.37
CA GLU A 162 5.68 -9.90 -1.53
C GLU A 162 5.47 -8.59 -2.28
N LEU A 163 5.91 -8.53 -3.54
CA LEU A 163 5.71 -7.37 -4.40
C LEU A 163 4.22 -7.10 -4.62
N VAL A 164 3.43 -8.12 -4.95
CA VAL A 164 1.97 -7.91 -5.10
C VAL A 164 1.36 -7.44 -3.78
N ALA A 165 1.72 -8.04 -2.63
CA ALA A 165 1.20 -7.58 -1.34
C ALA A 165 1.60 -6.13 -1.01
N HIS A 166 2.80 -5.71 -1.40
CA HIS A 166 3.30 -4.35 -1.27
C HIS A 166 2.49 -3.36 -2.12
N GLU A 167 2.32 -3.64 -3.42
CA GLU A 167 1.55 -2.79 -4.34
C GLU A 167 0.05 -2.75 -3.99
N LEU A 168 -0.51 -3.83 -3.41
CA LEU A 168 -1.86 -3.83 -2.87
C LEU A 168 -2.02 -2.84 -1.71
N CYS A 169 -0.99 -2.64 -0.89
CA CYS A 169 -1.05 -1.66 0.19
C CYS A 169 -1.16 -0.24 -0.39
N HIS A 170 -0.34 0.09 -1.39
CA HIS A 170 -0.42 1.37 -2.10
C HIS A 170 -1.78 1.59 -2.75
N SER A 171 -2.29 0.57 -3.46
CA SER A 171 -3.59 0.64 -4.14
C SER A 171 -4.72 0.99 -3.17
N VAL A 172 -4.73 0.39 -1.99
CA VAL A 172 -5.78 0.64 -0.97
C VAL A 172 -5.56 1.95 -0.24
N ARG A 173 -4.32 2.37 -0.01
CA ARG A 173 -4.01 3.61 0.74
C ARG A 173 -3.92 4.87 -0.11
N ALA A 174 -3.93 4.75 -1.43
CA ALA A 174 -3.90 5.88 -2.36
C ALA A 174 -4.86 7.03 -1.96
N PRO A 175 -6.12 6.80 -1.52
CA PRO A 175 -7.02 7.87 -1.10
C PRO A 175 -6.58 8.69 0.13
N LEU A 176 -5.65 8.19 0.95
CA LEU A 176 -5.11 8.94 2.09
C LEU A 176 -4.07 10.00 1.67
N ASN A 177 -3.42 9.80 0.52
CA ASN A 177 -2.35 10.66 0.00
C ASN A 177 -1.29 11.02 1.06
N ASP A 178 -0.80 10.02 1.79
CA ASP A 178 0.00 10.20 3.02
C ASP A 178 1.45 9.70 2.87
N ASN A 179 2.25 10.49 2.16
CA ASN A 179 3.64 10.17 1.80
C ASN A 179 4.58 9.74 2.95
N PRO A 180 4.53 10.31 4.18
CA PRO A 180 5.53 10.01 5.22
C PRO A 180 5.64 8.54 5.65
N ILE A 181 4.56 7.76 5.50
CA ILE A 181 4.42 6.39 6.02
C ILE A 181 3.90 5.40 4.98
N GLU A 182 3.72 5.84 3.74
CA GLU A 182 3.12 5.02 2.71
C GLU A 182 3.98 3.77 2.41
N GLU A 183 5.26 4.00 2.16
CA GLU A 183 6.27 2.94 2.00
C GLU A 183 6.42 2.11 3.27
N PHE A 184 6.29 2.71 4.46
CA PHE A 184 6.34 1.96 5.71
C PHE A 184 5.27 0.87 5.79
N PHE A 185 4.02 1.17 5.42
CA PHE A 185 2.96 0.16 5.41
C PHE A 185 3.17 -0.88 4.31
N ALA A 186 3.54 -0.44 3.11
CA ALA A 186 3.79 -1.35 2.00
C ALA A 186 4.98 -2.28 2.26
N TYR A 187 6.04 -1.84 2.95
CA TYR A 187 7.16 -2.70 3.32
C TYR A 187 6.92 -3.55 4.57
N SER A 188 5.98 -3.19 5.44
CA SER A 188 5.69 -3.93 6.67
C SER A 188 5.19 -5.35 6.42
N VAL A 189 4.65 -5.65 5.23
CA VAL A 189 4.25 -7.00 4.80
C VAL A 189 5.42 -7.85 4.30
N SER A 190 6.62 -7.26 4.19
CA SER A 190 7.83 -7.96 3.80
C SER A 190 8.27 -8.98 4.85
N PRO A 191 8.73 -10.19 4.44
CA PRO A 191 9.36 -11.13 5.36
C PRO A 191 10.73 -10.64 5.87
N SER A 192 11.38 -9.67 5.20
CA SER A 192 12.70 -9.19 5.57
C SER A 192 12.62 -8.10 6.65
N PRO A 193 13.20 -8.29 7.85
CA PRO A 193 13.29 -7.25 8.87
C PRO A 193 14.00 -5.99 8.38
N LEU A 194 15.03 -6.15 7.55
CA LEU A 194 15.79 -5.05 6.99
C LEU A 194 14.91 -4.20 6.07
N ARG A 195 14.12 -4.82 5.18
CA ARG A 195 13.19 -4.09 4.30
C ARG A 195 12.06 -3.43 5.07
N ARG A 196 11.52 -4.10 6.09
CA ARG A 196 10.52 -3.49 6.97
C ARG A 196 11.04 -2.22 7.67
N TYR A 197 12.33 -2.16 7.96
CA TYR A 197 12.94 -0.98 8.58
C TYR A 197 13.36 0.07 7.55
N LEU A 198 14.16 -0.29 6.56
CA LEU A 198 14.76 0.65 5.59
C LEU A 198 13.83 1.03 4.44
N GLY A 199 12.73 0.30 4.24
CA GLY A 199 11.84 0.50 3.09
C GLY A 199 11.27 1.91 2.98
N ASN A 200 11.01 2.55 4.12
CA ASN A 200 10.47 3.93 4.18
C ASN A 200 11.56 5.02 4.17
N CYS A 201 12.83 4.68 3.89
CA CYS A 201 13.90 5.66 3.76
C CYS A 201 13.68 6.57 2.55
N PHE A 202 13.28 6.00 1.40
CA PHE A 202 12.89 6.76 0.21
C PHE A 202 11.38 6.91 0.23
N ARG A 203 10.90 8.15 0.08
CA ARG A 203 9.47 8.50 0.02
C ARG A 203 9.08 9.10 -1.30
N THR A 204 10.05 9.69 -2.00
CA THR A 204 9.85 10.37 -3.28
C THR A 204 10.96 10.00 -4.25
N GLY A 205 10.72 10.20 -5.55
CA GLY A 205 11.76 10.06 -6.57
C GLY A 205 12.96 11.00 -6.35
N TYR A 206 12.73 12.16 -5.72
CA TYR A 206 13.80 13.10 -5.38
C TYR A 206 14.75 12.55 -4.32
N ASP A 207 14.28 11.69 -3.39
CA ASP A 207 15.17 11.10 -2.40
C ASP A 207 16.22 10.19 -3.07
N ALA A 208 15.86 9.49 -4.15
CA ALA A 208 16.81 8.71 -4.94
C ALA A 208 17.79 9.60 -5.71
N LEU A 209 17.31 10.71 -6.28
CA LEU A 209 18.15 11.67 -6.99
C LEU A 209 19.17 12.34 -6.06
N LEU A 210 18.74 12.80 -4.89
CA LEU A 210 19.60 13.46 -3.90
C LEU A 210 20.60 12.50 -3.26
N LEU A 211 20.32 11.20 -3.25
CA LEU A 211 21.31 10.20 -2.88
C LEU A 211 22.39 10.02 -3.95
N LEU A 212 22.01 10.04 -5.24
CA LEU A 212 22.93 9.81 -6.35
C LEU A 212 23.74 11.04 -6.75
N ALA A 213 23.18 12.25 -6.60
CA ALA A 213 23.82 13.49 -7.04
C ALA A 213 25.21 13.74 -6.41
N PRO A 214 25.43 13.54 -5.09
CA PRO A 214 26.76 13.65 -4.50
C PRO A 214 27.77 12.64 -5.05
N ILE A 215 27.31 11.44 -5.41
CA ILE A 215 28.16 10.38 -5.99
C ILE A 215 28.63 10.80 -7.39
N PHE A 216 27.72 11.28 -8.23
CA PHE A 216 28.08 11.79 -9.55
C PHE A 216 28.99 13.03 -9.46
N LEU A 217 28.73 13.92 -8.49
CA LEU A 217 29.59 15.07 -8.24
C LEU A 217 31.01 14.64 -7.83
N LEU A 218 31.14 13.69 -6.89
CA LEU A 218 32.45 13.16 -6.51
C LEU A 218 33.16 12.52 -7.71
N MET A 219 32.43 11.79 -8.56
CA MET A 219 33.00 11.19 -9.78
C MET A 219 33.59 12.26 -10.71
N VAL A 220 32.86 13.35 -10.95
CA VAL A 220 33.33 14.47 -11.79
C VAL A 220 34.56 15.14 -11.17
N ILE A 221 34.53 15.46 -9.87
CA ILE A 221 35.67 16.09 -9.19
C ILE A 221 36.90 15.19 -9.20
N THR A 222 36.72 13.88 -9.01
CA THR A 222 37.81 12.91 -9.07
C THR A 222 38.41 12.85 -10.48
N PHE A 223 37.56 12.87 -11.52
CA PHE A 223 38.02 12.94 -12.90
C PHE A 223 38.84 14.22 -13.16
N LEU A 224 38.32 15.39 -12.74
CA LEU A 224 39.04 16.66 -12.87
C LEU A 224 40.38 16.63 -12.12
N LYS A 225 40.42 16.03 -10.93
CA LYS A 225 41.65 15.90 -10.14
C LYS A 225 42.71 15.08 -10.86
N VAL A 226 42.32 13.96 -11.46
CA VAL A 226 43.26 13.05 -12.13
C VAL A 226 43.80 13.64 -13.43
N PHE A 227 42.96 14.35 -14.20
CA PHE A 227 43.33 14.73 -15.57
C PHE A 227 43.61 16.22 -15.79
N LEU A 228 43.12 17.12 -14.92
CA LEU A 228 43.15 18.57 -15.15
C LEU A 228 43.80 19.35 -14.00
N VAL A 229 43.39 19.11 -12.75
CA VAL A 229 43.80 19.91 -11.58
C VAL A 229 44.12 19.02 -10.38
N SER A 230 45.38 18.59 -10.27
CA SER A 230 45.83 17.66 -9.23
C SER A 230 45.71 18.17 -7.79
N SER A 231 45.65 19.50 -7.60
CA SER A 231 45.52 20.15 -6.28
C SER A 231 44.10 20.15 -5.70
N LEU A 232 43.10 19.63 -6.42
CA LEU A 232 41.73 19.57 -5.91
C LEU A 232 41.63 18.66 -4.66
N ASP A 233 41.10 19.21 -3.57
CA ASP A 233 40.73 18.43 -2.39
C ASP A 233 39.36 17.74 -2.60
N THR A 234 39.32 16.44 -2.34
CA THR A 234 38.14 15.60 -2.48
C THR A 234 37.45 15.32 -1.14
N LEU A 235 38.07 15.65 -0.01
CA LEU A 235 37.57 15.30 1.33
C LEU A 235 36.17 15.85 1.59
N PHE A 236 35.93 17.11 1.20
CA PHE A 236 34.62 17.74 1.31
C PHE A 236 33.52 16.94 0.59
N PHE A 237 33.79 16.46 -0.62
CA PHE A 237 32.83 15.69 -1.42
C PHE A 237 32.57 14.30 -0.87
N TRP A 238 33.56 13.67 -0.22
CA TRP A 238 33.36 12.44 0.54
C TRP A 238 32.39 12.63 1.71
N ILE A 239 32.50 13.75 2.45
CA ILE A 239 31.57 14.07 3.54
C ILE A 239 30.15 14.23 2.98
N LEU A 240 29.98 14.95 1.86
CA LEU A 240 28.68 15.15 1.23
C LEU A 240 27.95 13.84 0.90
N ILE A 241 28.67 12.79 0.50
CA ILE A 241 28.07 11.48 0.23
C ILE A 241 27.34 10.92 1.45
N PHE A 242 27.83 11.18 2.66
CA PHE A 242 27.25 10.62 3.89
C PHE A 242 26.16 11.48 4.53
N ILE A 243 26.14 12.80 4.26
CA ILE A 243 25.16 13.72 4.87
C ILE A 243 23.73 13.29 4.53
N TYR A 244 23.44 13.10 3.24
CA TYR A 244 22.07 12.82 2.80
C TYR A 244 21.56 11.42 3.21
N PRO A 245 22.32 10.31 3.06
CA PRO A 245 21.95 9.01 3.63
C PRO A 245 21.69 9.08 5.14
N SER A 246 22.54 9.80 5.89
CA SER A 246 22.36 9.97 7.34
C SER A 246 21.04 10.67 7.66
N PHE A 247 20.71 11.73 6.91
CA PHE A 247 19.42 12.40 7.01
C PHE A 247 18.24 11.44 6.73
N LEU A 248 18.30 10.63 5.67
CA LEU A 248 17.25 9.66 5.34
C LEU A 248 17.05 8.62 6.45
N LEU A 249 18.15 8.12 7.03
CA LEU A 249 18.11 7.16 8.13
C LEU A 249 17.53 7.76 9.41
N ILE A 250 17.93 8.99 9.75
CA ILE A 250 17.41 9.72 10.91
C ILE A 250 15.92 10.02 10.74
N ARG A 251 15.51 10.53 9.58
CA ARG A 251 14.10 10.79 9.22
C ARG A 251 13.26 9.52 9.35
N ASN A 252 13.74 8.42 8.79
CA ASN A 252 13.06 7.13 8.87
C ASN A 252 12.96 6.63 10.32
N HIS A 253 14.03 6.76 11.11
CA HIS A 253 14.03 6.37 12.52
C HIS A 253 12.95 7.10 13.33
N PHE A 254 12.81 8.42 13.15
CA PHE A 254 11.78 9.20 13.84
C PHE A 254 10.37 8.75 13.46
N THR A 255 10.11 8.54 12.17
CA THR A 255 8.81 8.02 11.70
C THR A 255 8.51 6.64 12.27
N PHE A 256 9.49 5.73 12.26
CA PHE A 256 9.36 4.40 12.85
C PHE A 256 9.09 4.49 14.36
N SER A 257 9.78 5.37 15.07
CA SER A 257 9.62 5.59 16.50
C SER A 257 8.21 6.09 16.84
N THR A 258 7.70 7.08 16.09
CA THR A 258 6.32 7.58 16.22
C THR A 258 5.30 6.47 15.98
N PHE A 259 5.47 5.67 14.92
CA PHE A 259 4.60 4.53 14.65
C PHE A 259 4.62 3.49 15.78
N ARG A 260 5.81 3.10 16.25
CA ARG A 260 5.96 2.14 17.37
C ARG A 260 5.27 2.66 18.64
N LYS A 261 5.39 3.94 18.95
CA LYS A 261 4.73 4.56 20.10
C LYS A 261 3.21 4.51 19.95
N ALA A 262 2.68 4.94 18.81
CA ALA A 262 1.26 4.90 18.51
C ALA A 262 0.69 3.47 18.58
N LYS A 263 1.40 2.50 17.99
CA LYS A 263 1.07 1.07 18.06
C LYS A 263 0.98 0.57 19.49
N LYS A 264 2.01 0.84 20.31
CA LYS A 264 2.03 0.45 21.73
C LYS A 264 0.88 1.07 22.52
N ILE A 265 0.53 2.32 22.25
CA ILE A 265 -0.59 3.00 22.92
C ILE A 265 -1.91 2.36 22.52
N LEU A 266 -2.13 2.12 21.23
CA LEU A 266 -3.34 1.45 20.74
C LEU A 266 -3.48 0.04 21.29
N GLU A 267 -2.41 -0.77 21.30
CA GLU A 267 -2.44 -2.13 21.82
C GLU A 267 -2.74 -2.21 23.32
N LYS A 268 -2.51 -1.12 24.09
CA LYS A 268 -2.93 -1.02 25.49
C LYS A 268 -4.43 -0.77 25.65
N PHE A 269 -5.05 -0.08 24.70
CA PHE A 269 -6.43 0.40 24.82
C PHE A 269 -7.42 -0.43 24.00
N ILE A 270 -6.97 -1.18 22.99
CA ILE A 270 -7.83 -2.04 22.18
C ILE A 270 -8.11 -3.35 22.95
N PRO A 271 -9.35 -3.90 22.85
CA PRO A 271 -9.69 -5.20 23.44
C PRO A 271 -8.70 -6.32 23.09
N TYR A 272 -8.44 -7.20 24.08
CA TYR A 272 -7.43 -8.26 24.04
C TYR A 272 -7.45 -9.09 22.73
N LYS A 273 -6.26 -9.35 22.17
CA LYS A 273 -5.96 -10.12 20.93
C LYS A 273 -6.11 -9.43 19.57
N ARG A 274 -6.40 -8.13 19.49
CA ARG A 274 -6.42 -7.42 18.19
C ARG A 274 -5.11 -6.66 17.94
N SER A 275 -4.51 -6.89 16.78
CA SER A 275 -3.40 -6.07 16.29
C SER A 275 -3.86 -4.62 16.08
N ALA A 276 -3.04 -3.64 16.45
CA ALA A 276 -3.31 -2.23 16.14
C ALA A 276 -3.00 -1.86 14.67
N CYS A 277 -2.31 -2.72 13.93
CA CYS A 277 -1.90 -2.44 12.55
C CYS A 277 -3.08 -2.14 11.60
N PRO A 278 -4.23 -2.87 11.62
CA PRO A 278 -5.39 -2.53 10.81
C PRO A 278 -5.95 -1.12 11.05
N ILE A 279 -5.86 -0.62 12.28
CA ILE A 279 -6.30 0.74 12.61
C ILE A 279 -5.30 1.75 12.06
N LEU A 280 -4.01 1.58 12.39
CA LEU A 280 -2.96 2.50 11.95
C LEU A 280 -2.85 2.57 10.42
N PHE A 281 -3.08 1.46 9.72
CA PHE A 281 -3.11 1.40 8.25
C PHE A 281 -4.20 2.28 7.64
N ARG A 282 -5.23 2.61 8.40
CA ARG A 282 -6.29 3.52 7.98
C ARG A 282 -6.04 4.96 8.43
N CYS A 283 -5.01 5.20 9.23
CA CYS A 283 -4.66 6.53 9.71
C CYS A 283 -3.68 7.24 8.77
N SER A 284 -3.76 8.57 8.77
CA SER A 284 -2.72 9.46 8.25
C SER A 284 -1.59 9.65 9.28
N TYR A 285 -0.43 10.15 8.84
CA TYR A 285 0.71 10.37 9.71
C TYR A 285 0.41 11.34 10.85
N ASP A 286 -0.37 12.39 10.59
CA ASP A 286 -0.78 13.36 11.62
C ASP A 286 -1.59 12.67 12.73
N GLU A 287 -2.48 11.76 12.36
CA GLU A 287 -3.28 10.98 13.30
C GLU A 287 -2.43 9.98 14.06
N ILE A 288 -1.48 9.30 13.41
CA ILE A 288 -0.54 8.41 14.10
C ILE A 288 0.33 9.21 15.09
N SER A 289 0.79 10.40 14.69
CA SER A 289 1.53 11.31 15.55
C SER A 289 0.71 11.76 16.75
N ALA A 290 -0.58 12.12 16.55
CA ALA A 290 -1.49 12.46 17.63
C ALA A 290 -1.70 11.28 18.59
N ILE A 291 -1.97 10.07 18.07
CA ILE A 291 -2.13 8.85 18.85
C ILE A 291 -0.86 8.54 19.66
N SER A 292 0.33 8.79 19.09
CA SER A 292 1.62 8.55 19.76
C SER A 292 1.84 9.38 21.02
N LYS A 293 1.05 10.45 21.21
CA LYS A 293 1.15 11.41 22.33
C LYS A 293 0.09 11.20 23.41
N LEU A 294 -0.91 10.35 23.18
CA LEU A 294 -1.98 10.08 24.14
C LEU A 294 -1.44 9.37 25.39
N ARG A 295 -1.88 9.82 26.57
CA ARG A 295 -1.34 9.37 27.85
C ARG A 295 -2.24 8.36 28.56
N ASN A 296 -3.55 8.46 28.38
CA ASN A 296 -4.53 7.69 29.14
C ASN A 296 -5.75 7.32 28.28
N ILE A 297 -6.57 6.41 28.81
CA ILE A 297 -7.76 5.90 28.12
C ILE A 297 -8.83 7.00 27.91
N LYS A 298 -8.90 8.01 28.79
CA LYS A 298 -9.86 9.13 28.65
C LYS A 298 -9.53 9.98 27.43
N GLU A 299 -8.26 10.37 27.26
CA GLU A 299 -7.76 11.07 26.07
C GLU A 299 -7.99 10.25 24.80
N PHE A 300 -7.74 8.94 24.85
CA PHE A 300 -8.01 8.05 23.73
C PHE A 300 -9.49 8.01 23.37
N ASN A 301 -10.38 7.82 24.33
CA ASN A 301 -11.82 7.81 24.08
C ASN A 301 -12.32 9.16 23.55
N SER A 302 -11.78 10.27 24.08
CA SER A 302 -12.06 11.62 23.57
C SER A 302 -11.61 11.78 22.12
N PHE A 303 -10.40 11.33 21.79
CA PHE A 303 -9.86 11.38 20.43
C PHE A 303 -10.72 10.56 19.46
N ILE A 304 -11.09 9.33 19.83
CA ILE A 304 -11.95 8.47 19.00
C ILE A 304 -13.32 9.09 18.81
N LYS A 305 -13.91 9.68 19.86
CA LYS A 305 -15.21 10.36 19.79
C LYS A 305 -15.16 11.51 18.80
N ASP A 306 -14.27 12.47 19.03
CA ASP A 306 -14.07 13.66 18.17
C ASP A 306 -13.84 13.28 16.71
N LYS A 307 -12.93 12.33 16.46
CA LYS A 307 -12.65 11.86 15.10
C LYS A 307 -13.83 11.13 14.46
N SER A 308 -14.57 10.33 15.21
CA SER A 308 -15.75 9.64 14.67
C SER A 308 -16.94 10.56 14.43
N GLU A 309 -17.01 11.72 15.09
CA GLU A 309 -18.06 12.71 14.83
C GLU A 309 -17.74 13.55 13.59
N THR A 310 -16.45 13.77 13.33
CA THR A 310 -15.99 14.64 12.23
C THR A 310 -15.66 13.91 10.94
N LEU A 311 -15.15 12.67 11.00
CA LEU A 311 -14.61 11.96 9.84
C LEU A 311 -15.32 10.62 9.62
N LEU A 312 -15.89 10.45 8.42
CA LEU A 312 -16.58 9.22 8.01
C LEU A 312 -15.66 7.99 8.14
N ARG A 313 -14.38 8.12 7.75
CA ARG A 313 -13.36 7.07 7.90
C ARG A 313 -13.23 6.60 9.35
N TRP A 314 -13.25 7.49 10.33
CA TRP A 314 -13.13 7.13 11.74
C TRP A 314 -14.39 6.47 12.31
N ARG A 315 -15.58 6.79 11.77
CA ARG A 315 -16.81 6.04 12.06
C ARG A 315 -16.65 4.58 11.67
N VAL A 316 -16.11 4.33 10.48
CA VAL A 316 -15.83 2.97 9.98
C VAL A 316 -14.74 2.28 10.80
N ILE A 317 -13.62 2.95 11.11
CA ILE A 317 -12.55 2.40 11.96
C ILE A 317 -13.13 1.98 13.32
N LYS A 318 -13.91 2.86 13.95
CA LYS A 318 -14.55 2.60 15.25
C LYS A 318 -15.48 1.39 15.17
N ALA A 319 -16.35 1.35 14.16
CA ALA A 319 -17.27 0.25 13.93
C ALA A 319 -16.54 -1.09 13.69
N ARG A 320 -15.48 -1.11 12.89
CA ARG A 320 -14.77 -2.36 12.56
C ARG A 320 -13.90 -2.90 13.68
N PHE A 321 -13.19 -2.02 14.37
CA PHE A 321 -12.07 -2.45 15.22
C PHE A 321 -12.28 -2.16 16.70
N LEU A 322 -13.12 -1.18 17.05
CA LEU A 322 -13.24 -0.62 18.41
C LEU A 322 -14.61 -0.85 19.07
N GLN A 323 -15.56 -1.57 18.46
CA GLN A 323 -16.93 -1.76 18.97
C GLN A 323 -17.10 -2.32 20.39
N LYS A 324 -16.04 -2.85 21.05
CA LYS A 324 -16.10 -3.31 22.45
C LYS A 324 -15.55 -2.30 23.47
N LEU A 325 -15.42 -1.02 23.10
CA LEU A 325 -14.90 0.05 23.97
C LEU A 325 -15.96 0.91 24.65
N ILE A 326 -17.20 0.41 24.74
CA ILE A 326 -18.30 1.04 25.47
C ILE A 326 -18.72 0.09 26.58
#